data_AF-A0A0F0CRS3-F1
#
_entry.id   AF-A0A0F0CRS3-F1
#
_cell.length_a   1.000
_cell.length_b   1.000
_cell.length_c   1.000
_cell.angle_alpha   90.00
_cell.angle_beta   90.00
_cell.angle_gamma   90.00
#
_symmetry.space_group_name_H-M   'P 1'
#
loop_
_entity.id
_entity.type
_entity.pdbx_description
1 polymer ?
#
loop_
_entity_poly.entity_id
_entity_poly.type
_entity_poly.pdbx_seq_one_letter_code
_entity_poly.pdbx_strand_id
1 'polypeptide(L)'
;MERFDYKEAGHGLLLMAFLQRVINGGGRIDREMAVGRGRTDLTIEFAGETFVLELKLKRDSDSKEDGLDQISRYLDTLGMTKGYLILFEIKPSSIIPWETRVKWEDVIHQNKEITIVEM
;
A
#
# COMPACT_ATOMS: atom_id res chain seq x y z
N MET A 1 -27.41 7.50 -9.04
CA MET A 1 -26.02 7.77 -9.47
C MET A 1 -25.15 7.38 -8.29
N GLU A 2 -24.46 6.26 -8.45
CA GLU A 2 -24.19 5.32 -7.38
C GLU A 2 -22.94 5.68 -6.56
N ARG A 3 -23.10 5.62 -5.24
CA ARG A 3 -22.19 6.06 -4.16
C ARG A 3 -20.98 5.13 -3.98
N PHE A 4 -20.61 4.35 -5.00
CA PHE A 4 -19.72 3.19 -4.89
C PHE A 4 -18.23 3.55 -5.02
N ASP A 5 -17.85 4.48 -5.89
CA ASP A 5 -16.43 4.91 -6.05
C ASP A 5 -15.84 5.50 -4.75
N TYR A 6 -16.69 6.05 -3.87
CA TYR A 6 -16.25 6.66 -2.62
C TYR A 6 -15.87 5.63 -1.53
N LYS A 7 -16.45 4.41 -1.57
CA LYS A 7 -16.12 3.37 -0.58
C LYS A 7 -14.74 2.76 -0.82
N GLU A 8 -14.33 2.67 -2.08
CA GLU A 8 -13.04 2.08 -2.45
C GLU A 8 -11.88 3.04 -2.16
N ALA A 9 -12.04 4.33 -2.49
CA ALA A 9 -11.05 5.36 -2.18
C ALA A 9 -10.90 5.66 -0.68
N GLY A 10 -11.91 5.34 0.14
CA GLY A 10 -11.96 5.71 1.56
C GLY A 10 -10.79 5.18 2.41
N HIS A 11 -10.38 3.92 2.17
CA HIS A 11 -9.31 3.28 2.95
C HIS A 11 -7.95 3.94 2.69
N GLY A 12 -7.61 4.13 1.41
CA GLY A 12 -6.38 4.81 1.00
C GLY A 12 -6.35 6.27 1.47
N LEU A 13 -7.48 6.98 1.37
CA LEU A 13 -7.58 8.37 1.87
C LEU A 13 -7.37 8.48 3.37
N LEU A 14 -7.91 7.55 4.16
CA LEU A 14 -7.72 7.54 5.61
C LEU A 14 -6.26 7.26 5.98
N LEU A 15 -5.63 6.27 5.34
CA LEU A 15 -4.21 5.96 5.56
C LEU A 15 -3.33 7.15 5.18
N MET A 16 -3.59 7.79 4.05
CA MET A 16 -2.88 9.01 3.65
C MET A 16 -3.05 10.14 4.67
N ALA A 17 -4.28 10.42 5.13
CA ALA A 17 -4.53 11.45 6.12
C ALA A 17 -3.82 11.17 7.45
N PHE A 18 -3.77 9.91 7.87
CA PHE A 18 -2.98 9.47 9.02
C PHE A 18 -1.48 9.70 8.80
N LEU A 19 -0.92 9.21 7.68
CA LEU A 19 0.50 9.35 7.36
C LEU A 19 0.93 10.81 7.22
N GLN A 20 0.09 11.65 6.61
CA GLN A 20 0.31 13.09 6.52
C GLN A 20 0.50 13.72 7.90
N ARG A 21 -0.21 13.20 8.91
CA ARG A 21 -0.09 13.64 10.31
C ARG A 21 1.10 13.02 11.02
N VAL A 22 1.58 11.85 10.60
CA VAL A 22 2.81 11.26 11.14
C VAL A 22 4.04 12.07 10.69
N ILE A 23 4.09 12.44 9.42
CA ILE A 23 5.28 13.09 8.83
C ILE A 23 5.38 14.61 9.09
N ASN A 24 4.34 15.24 9.65
CA ASN A 24 4.18 16.69 9.92
C ASN A 24 5.38 17.58 9.53
N GLY A 25 5.33 18.20 8.35
CA GLY A 25 6.25 19.28 7.94
C GLY A 25 7.70 18.89 7.66
N GLY A 26 8.13 17.66 7.99
CA GLY A 26 9.47 17.14 7.76
C GLY A 26 9.56 16.02 6.72
N GLY A 27 8.45 15.70 6.05
CA GLY A 27 8.39 14.69 5.00
C GLY A 27 7.43 15.08 3.87
N ARG A 28 7.48 14.30 2.79
CA ARG A 28 6.64 14.46 1.58
C ARG A 28 5.92 13.16 1.27
N ILE A 29 4.67 13.25 0.82
CA ILE A 29 3.94 12.13 0.21
C ILE A 29 3.69 12.51 -1.23
N ASP A 30 4.23 11.72 -2.15
CA ASP A 30 3.92 11.81 -3.58
C ASP A 30 2.91 10.73 -3.92
N ARG A 31 1.73 11.17 -4.35
CA ARG A 31 0.66 10.31 -4.88
C ARG A 31 0.81 10.20 -6.39
N GLU A 32 0.52 9.02 -6.95
CA GLU A 32 0.38 8.83 -8.39
C GLU A 32 1.59 9.32 -9.19
N MET A 33 2.80 9.01 -8.71
CA MET A 33 4.00 9.14 -9.53
C MET A 33 3.81 8.25 -10.76
N ALA A 34 3.50 8.88 -11.90
CA ALA A 34 3.34 8.21 -13.17
C ALA A 34 4.71 7.70 -13.60
N VAL A 35 4.85 6.38 -13.63
CA VAL A 35 6.11 5.74 -13.97
C VAL A 35 5.85 4.71 -15.05
N GLY A 36 6.28 5.02 -16.27
CA GLY A 36 6.01 4.19 -17.44
C GLY A 36 4.51 4.05 -17.74
N ARG A 37 4.00 2.81 -17.70
CA ARG A 37 2.59 2.48 -17.98
C ARG A 37 1.72 2.28 -16.73
N GLY A 38 2.27 2.51 -15.52
CA GLY A 38 1.59 2.28 -14.25
C GLY A 38 1.55 3.51 -13.34
N ARG A 39 0.75 3.41 -12.28
CA ARG A 39 0.70 4.37 -11.16
C ARG A 39 1.14 3.60 -9.92
N THR A 40 1.98 4.20 -9.08
CA THR A 40 2.14 3.75 -7.70
C THR A 40 1.32 4.63 -6.80
N ASP A 41 0.74 4.02 -5.79
CA ASP A 41 -0.20 4.73 -4.93
C ASP A 41 0.52 5.78 -4.09
N LEU A 42 1.59 5.42 -3.36
CA LEU A 42 2.30 6.34 -2.47
C LEU A 42 3.81 6.12 -2.44
N THR A 43 4.54 7.23 -2.57
CA THR A 43 5.95 7.33 -2.18
C THR A 43 6.09 8.35 -1.06
N ILE A 44 6.76 7.98 0.02
CA ILE A 44 6.91 8.79 1.22
C ILE A 44 8.38 9.09 1.42
N GLU A 45 8.75 10.35 1.47
CA GLU A 45 10.06 10.80 1.92
C GLU A 45 9.94 11.26 3.37
N PHE A 46 10.64 10.62 4.29
CA PHE A 46 10.63 11.00 5.71
C PHE A 46 11.95 10.62 6.38
N ALA A 47 12.49 11.52 7.20
CA ALA A 47 13.73 11.31 7.96
C ALA A 47 14.96 10.88 7.12
N GLY A 48 15.03 11.30 5.86
CA GLY A 48 16.13 10.92 4.95
C GLY A 48 15.97 9.57 4.26
N GLU A 49 14.85 8.89 4.48
CA GLU A 49 14.50 7.63 3.83
C GLU A 49 13.31 7.80 2.87
N THR A 50 13.26 6.92 1.87
CA THR A 50 12.15 6.81 0.93
C THR A 50 11.43 5.50 1.16
N PHE A 51 10.12 5.56 1.35
CA PHE A 51 9.24 4.41 1.54
C PHE A 51 8.28 4.32 0.36
N VAL A 52 8.18 3.12 -0.21
CA VAL A 52 7.29 2.83 -1.34
C VAL A 52 6.14 1.98 -0.84
N LEU A 53 4.92 2.46 -1.01
CA LEU A 53 3.70 1.77 -0.58
C LEU A 53 2.78 1.52 -1.79
N GLU A 54 2.34 0.27 -1.93
CA GLU A 54 1.27 -0.15 -2.85
C GLU A 54 0.04 -0.54 -2.02
N LEU A 55 -1.15 -0.08 -2.41
CA LEU A 55 -2.38 -0.24 -1.63
C LEU A 55 -3.37 -1.09 -2.42
N LYS A 56 -3.82 -2.22 -1.87
CA LYS A 56 -4.86 -3.06 -2.47
C LYS A 56 -5.98 -3.37 -1.49
N LEU A 57 -7.20 -3.45 -2.01
CA LEU A 57 -8.31 -4.08 -1.29
C LEU A 57 -8.21 -5.59 -1.49
N LYS A 58 -8.31 -6.37 -0.41
CA LYS A 58 -8.26 -7.84 -0.45
C LYS A 58 -9.61 -8.41 -0.91
N ARG A 59 -9.87 -8.37 -2.22
CA ARG A 59 -11.16 -8.79 -2.82
C ARG A 59 -11.20 -10.28 -3.12
N ASP A 60 -10.08 -10.81 -3.59
CA ASP A 60 -9.92 -12.17 -4.08
C ASP A 60 -8.52 -12.72 -3.69
N SER A 61 -8.23 -13.95 -4.13
CA SER A 61 -6.93 -14.59 -3.91
C SER A 61 -5.78 -13.86 -4.60
N ASP A 62 -6.07 -13.17 -5.70
CA ASP A 62 -5.06 -12.69 -6.64
C ASP A 62 -4.59 -11.28 -6.28
N SER A 63 -5.40 -10.53 -5.52
CA SER A 63 -5.11 -9.20 -4.99
C SER A 63 -3.71 -9.06 -4.35
N LYS A 64 -3.21 -10.12 -3.69
CA LYS A 64 -1.86 -10.15 -3.10
C LYS A 64 -0.78 -10.26 -4.18
N GLU A 65 -0.91 -11.21 -5.09
CA GLU A 65 0.08 -11.47 -6.15
C GLU A 65 0.16 -10.28 -7.12
N ASP A 66 -0.98 -9.73 -7.52
CA ASP A 66 -1.07 -8.52 -8.34
C ASP A 66 -0.37 -7.31 -7.68
N GLY A 67 -0.56 -7.15 -6.37
CA GLY A 67 0.09 -6.10 -5.58
C GLY A 67 1.60 -6.28 -5.52
N LEU A 68 2.07 -7.50 -5.30
CA LEU A 68 3.50 -7.85 -5.28
C LEU A 68 4.17 -7.57 -6.64
N ASP A 69 3.53 -7.97 -7.73
CA ASP A 69 4.01 -7.71 -9.08
C ASP A 69 4.05 -6.21 -9.41
N GLN A 70 3.05 -5.46 -8.96
CA GLN A 70 2.97 -4.02 -9.21
C GLN A 70 4.04 -3.26 -8.44
N ILE A 71 4.22 -3.53 -7.15
CA ILE A 71 5.24 -2.84 -6.35
C ILE A 71 6.65 -3.20 -6.82
N SER A 72 6.92 -4.46 -7.22
CA SER A 72 8.23 -4.86 -7.75
C SER A 72 8.62 -4.07 -9.00
N ARG A 73 7.70 -3.89 -9.96
CA ARG A 73 7.93 -3.06 -11.16
C ARG A 73 8.26 -1.61 -10.82
N TYR A 74 7.64 -1.08 -9.78
CA TYR A 74 7.90 0.29 -9.35
C TYR A 74 9.24 0.43 -8.64
N LEU A 75 9.57 -0.50 -7.75
CA LEU A 75 10.87 -0.58 -7.10
C LEU A 75 12.00 -0.67 -8.12
N ASP A 76 11.82 -1.44 -9.20
CA ASP A 76 12.78 -1.46 -10.32
C ASP A 76 12.99 -0.09 -10.94
N THR A 77 11.91 0.67 -11.16
CA THR A 77 12.04 1.99 -11.80
C THR A 77 12.67 3.03 -10.88
N LEU A 78 12.46 2.92 -9.57
CA LEU A 78 13.11 3.78 -8.58
C LEU A 78 14.54 3.33 -8.22
N GLY A 79 15.00 2.18 -8.73
CA GLY A 79 16.28 1.59 -8.33
C GLY A 79 16.31 1.13 -6.87
N MET A 80 15.15 0.81 -6.30
CA MET A 80 14.98 0.40 -4.91
C MET A 80 14.77 -1.11 -4.80
N THR A 81 15.01 -1.64 -3.59
CA THR A 81 14.85 -3.07 -3.28
C THR A 81 13.84 -3.35 -2.17
N LYS A 82 13.30 -2.32 -1.51
CA LYS A 82 12.42 -2.44 -0.35
C LYS A 82 11.10 -1.71 -0.57
N GLY A 83 9.98 -2.35 -0.25
CA GLY A 83 8.65 -1.77 -0.35
C GLY A 83 7.63 -2.37 0.61
N TYR A 84 6.45 -1.77 0.65
CA TYR A 84 5.35 -2.16 1.54
C TYR A 84 4.09 -2.38 0.73
N LEU A 85 3.48 -3.56 0.87
CA LEU A 85 2.18 -3.87 0.29
C LEU A 85 1.12 -3.82 1.39
N ILE A 86 0.21 -2.84 1.32
CA ILE A 86 -0.90 -2.71 2.27
C ILE A 86 -2.13 -3.39 1.68
N LEU A 87 -2.57 -4.48 2.32
CA LEU A 87 -3.76 -5.23 1.94
C LEU A 87 -4.90 -4.90 2.90
N PHE A 88 -5.88 -4.11 2.44
CA PHE A 88 -7.05 -3.77 3.22
C PHE A 88 -8.05 -4.93 3.25
N GLU A 89 -8.28 -5.49 4.43
CA GLU A 89 -9.32 -6.47 4.68
C GLU A 89 -10.68 -5.78 4.67
N ILE A 90 -11.55 -6.21 3.76
CA ILE A 90 -12.88 -5.63 3.58
C ILE A 90 -13.97 -6.43 4.29
N LYS A 91 -13.65 -7.64 4.77
CA LYS A 91 -14.59 -8.45 5.53
C LYS A 91 -14.92 -7.79 6.88
N PRO A 92 -16.20 -7.82 7.31
CA PRO A 92 -16.60 -7.27 8.60
C PRO A 92 -15.96 -8.04 9.76
N SER A 93 -15.92 -7.39 10.93
CA SER A 93 -15.34 -7.99 12.16
C SER A 93 -16.08 -9.23 12.66
N SER A 94 -17.33 -9.43 12.23
CA SER A 94 -18.09 -10.66 12.47
C SER A 94 -17.55 -11.87 11.71
N ILE A 95 -16.78 -11.66 10.64
CA ILE A 95 -16.13 -12.73 9.85
C ILE A 95 -14.65 -12.83 10.23
N ILE A 96 -13.96 -11.70 10.37
CA ILE A 96 -12.54 -11.64 10.77
C ILE A 96 -12.42 -10.80 12.04
N PRO A 97 -12.22 -11.43 13.21
CA PRO A 97 -12.11 -10.73 14.49
C PRO A 97 -10.94 -9.74 14.52
N TRP A 98 -11.10 -8.66 15.27
CA TRP A 98 -10.15 -7.55 15.33
C TRP A 98 -8.77 -7.99 15.83
N GLU A 99 -8.76 -8.95 16.76
CA GLU A 99 -7.59 -9.53 17.39
C GLU A 99 -6.66 -10.26 16.40
N THR A 100 -7.21 -10.68 15.26
CA THR A 100 -6.49 -11.45 14.22
C THR A 100 -6.37 -10.72 12.90
N ARG A 101 -6.87 -9.48 12.83
CA ARG A 101 -7.05 -8.74 11.58
C ARG A 101 -5.73 -8.18 11.04
N VAL A 102 -4.89 -7.66 11.93
CA VAL A 102 -3.60 -7.08 11.54
C VAL A 102 -2.55 -8.16 11.47
N LYS A 103 -1.94 -8.35 10.29
CA LYS A 103 -0.87 -9.33 10.07
C LYS A 103 0.27 -8.70 9.27
N TRP A 104 1.48 -9.14 9.59
CA TRP A 104 2.72 -8.68 8.97
C TRP A 104 3.48 -9.88 8.46
N GLU A 105 3.97 -9.79 7.23
CA GLU A 105 4.74 -10.85 6.58
C GLU A 105 5.82 -10.21 5.71
N ASP A 106 7.08 -10.58 5.93
CA ASP A 106 8.17 -10.19 5.03
C ASP A 106 8.36 -11.27 3.98
N VAL A 107 8.36 -10.89 2.71
CA VAL A 107 8.55 -11.79 1.57
C VAL A 107 9.66 -11.29 0.66
N ILE A 108 10.28 -12.23 -0.05
CA ILE A 108 11.15 -11.91 -1.18
C ILE A 108 10.36 -12.22 -2.45
N HIS A 109 10.11 -11.19 -3.27
CA HIS A 109 9.43 -11.33 -4.56
C HIS A 109 10.25 -10.63 -5.65
N GLN A 110 10.60 -11.34 -6.71
CA GLN A 110 11.42 -10.79 -7.82
C GLN A 110 12.69 -10.06 -7.32
N ASN A 111 13.40 -10.65 -6.34
CA ASN A 111 14.59 -10.08 -5.68
C ASN A 111 14.36 -8.74 -4.94
N LYS A 112 13.12 -8.45 -4.54
CA LYS A 112 12.75 -7.31 -3.68
C LYS A 112 12.31 -7.81 -2.31
N GLU A 113 12.72 -7.12 -1.26
CA GLU A 113 12.20 -7.30 0.10
C GLU A 113 10.89 -6.51 0.21
N ILE A 114 9.76 -7.21 0.40
CA ILE A 114 8.45 -6.57 0.53
C ILE A 114 7.83 -6.97 1.86
N THR A 115 7.49 -5.96 2.68
CA THR A 115 6.69 -6.15 3.88
C THR A 115 5.22 -6.03 3.52
N ILE A 116 4.48 -7.11 3.69
CA ILE A 116 3.04 -7.16 3.51
C ILE A 116 2.39 -6.83 4.85
N VAL A 117 1.49 -5.85 4.85
CA VAL A 117 0.66 -5.51 6.01
C VAL A 117 -0.81 -5.72 5.63
N GLU A 118 -1.42 -6.76 6.21
CA GLU A 118 -2.87 -6.97 6.10
C GLU A 118 -3.59 -6.25 7.24
N MET A 119 -4.64 -5.46 6.96
CA MET A 119 -5.42 -4.73 7.98
C MET A 119 -6.87 -4.43 7.58
#